data_AF-A0A834MFM7-F1
#
_entry.id   AF-A0A834MFM7-F1
#
_cell.length_a   1.000
_cell.length_b   1.000
_cell.length_c   1.000
_cell.angle_alpha   90.00
_cell.angle_beta   90.00
_cell.angle_gamma   90.00
#
_symmetry.space_group_name_H-M   'P 1'
#
loop_
_entity.id
_entity.type
_entity.pdbx_description
1 polymer ?
#
loop_
_entity_poly.entity_id
_entity_poly.type
_entity_poly.pdbx_seq_one_letter_code
_entity_poly.pdbx_strand_id
1 'polypeptide(L)' 'HALNFRVIAAGDSYNDTTMLGEADHGFLFDAPENVIAEFPQFPAIHGYDALKEAIISVSQRQIPE' A
#
# COMPACT_ATOMS: atom_id res chain seq x y z
N HIS A 1 5.64 8.45 16.74
CA HIS A 1 5.45 7.49 17.85
C HIS A 1 4.78 6.27 17.26
N ALA A 2 5.48 5.14 17.18
CA ALA A 2 4.90 3.90 16.66
C ALA A 2 4.36 3.07 17.84
N LEU A 3 3.13 2.58 17.71
CA LEU A 3 2.66 1.42 18.48
C LEU A 3 3.39 0.22 17.88
N ASN A 4 3.88 -0.74 18.66
CA ASN A 4 4.74 -1.88 18.25
C ASN A 4 4.08 -2.86 17.23
N PHE A 5 3.54 -2.33 16.14
CA PHE A 5 2.88 -2.96 15.03
C PHE A 5 3.65 -2.58 13.77
N ARG A 6 3.55 -3.46 12.78
CA ARG A 6 3.95 -3.15 11.40
C ARG A 6 2.70 -2.83 10.61
N VAL A 7 2.70 -1.70 9.93
CA VAL A 7 1.57 -1.15 9.21
C VAL A 7 1.81 -1.33 7.73
N ILE A 8 0.88 -2.04 7.09
CA ILE A 8 0.76 -2.09 5.63
C ILE A 8 -0.49 -1.28 5.29
N ALA A 9 -0.35 -0.28 4.44
CA ALA A 9 -1.44 0.62 4.05
C ALA A 9 -1.66 0.56 2.53
N ALA A 10 -2.93 0.64 2.13
CA ALA A 10 -3.35 0.78 0.75
C ALA A 10 -4.41 1.89 0.69
N GLY A 11 -4.32 2.74 -0.33
CA GLY A 11 -5.24 3.86 -0.55
C GLY A 11 -5.34 4.17 -2.03
N ASP A 12 -6.37 4.88 -2.44
CA ASP A 12 -6.71 5.09 -3.85
C ASP A 12 -6.63 6.56 -4.26
N SER A 13 -6.45 7.49 -3.31
CA SER A 13 -6.53 8.92 -3.62
C SER A 13 -5.55 9.81 -2.84
N TYR A 14 -5.57 11.11 -3.15
CA TYR A 14 -4.68 12.11 -2.52
C TYR A 14 -4.77 12.14 -0.99
N ASN A 15 -5.98 11.93 -0.44
CA ASN A 15 -6.20 12.01 1.02
C ASN A 15 -5.54 10.84 1.78
N ASP A 16 -5.13 9.78 1.09
CA ASP A 16 -4.47 8.62 1.67
C ASP A 16 -2.95 8.77 1.72
N THR A 17 -2.37 9.67 0.92
CA THR A 17 -0.92 9.77 0.72
C THR A 17 -0.13 9.99 2.01
N THR A 18 -0.69 10.73 2.96
CA THR A 18 -0.09 10.92 4.28
C THR A 18 -0.12 9.63 5.10
N MET A 19 -1.20 8.85 5.02
CA MET A 19 -1.28 7.53 5.67
C MET A 19 -0.29 6.55 5.03
N LEU A 20 -0.18 6.55 3.70
CA LEU A 20 0.75 5.69 2.97
C LEU A 20 2.22 6.00 3.31
N GLY A 21 2.55 7.28 3.50
CA GLY A 21 3.90 7.72 3.86
C GLY A 21 4.31 7.40 5.30
N GLU A 22 3.35 7.26 6.22
CA GLU A 22 3.62 6.89 7.62
C GLU A 22 3.66 5.37 7.85
N ALA A 23 3.19 4.56 6.89
CA ALA A 23 3.19 3.10 6.98
C ALA A 23 4.58 2.50 6.71
N ASP A 24 4.84 1.29 7.23
CA ASP A 24 6.05 0.54 6.87
C ASP A 24 6.07 0.16 5.39
N HIS A 25 4.88 -0.14 4.84
CA HIS A 25 4.67 -0.37 3.41
C HIS A 25 3.36 0.29 2.96
N GLY A 26 3.44 1.18 1.98
CA GLY A 26 2.29 1.88 1.39
C GLY A 26 2.11 1.55 -0.10
N PHE A 27 0.86 1.34 -0.52
CA PHE A 27 0.48 1.05 -1.90
C PHE A 27 -0.62 2.00 -2.39
N LEU A 28 -0.56 2.35 -3.68
CA LEU A 28 -1.72 2.90 -4.37
C LEU A 28 -2.54 1.74 -4.93
N PHE A 29 -3.81 1.65 -4.56
CA PHE A 29 -4.71 0.57 -4.96
C PHE A 29 -5.85 1.14 -5.81
N ASP A 30 -5.96 0.70 -7.07
CA ASP A 30 -6.94 1.20 -8.03
C ASP A 30 -7.01 2.75 -8.10
N ALA A 31 -5.86 3.40 -7.90
CA ALA A 31 -5.74 4.84 -7.87
C ALA A 31 -5.83 5.46 -9.29
N PRO A 32 -6.36 6.68 -9.43
CA PRO A 32 -6.33 7.43 -10.68
C PRO A 32 -4.91 7.67 -11.20
N GLU A 33 -4.74 7.70 -12.53
CA GLU A 33 -3.43 7.89 -13.19
C GLU A 33 -2.68 9.14 -12.72
N ASN A 34 -3.39 10.25 -12.47
CA ASN A 34 -2.77 11.47 -11.99
C ASN A 34 -2.19 11.31 -10.58
N VAL A 35 -2.86 10.57 -9.69
CA VAL A 35 -2.33 10.25 -8.35
C VAL A 35 -1.08 9.38 -8.48
N ILE A 36 -1.13 8.35 -9.34
CA ILE A 36 0.03 7.46 -9.56
C ILE A 36 1.23 8.25 -10.09
N ALA A 37 1.01 9.16 -11.03
CA ALA A 37 2.07 10.01 -11.61
C ALA A 37 2.69 10.97 -10.58
N GLU A 38 1.89 11.51 -9.65
CA GLU A 38 2.35 12.43 -8.62
C GLU A 38 3.03 11.74 -7.43
N PHE A 39 2.69 10.47 -7.15
CA PHE A 39 3.23 9.70 -6.03
C PHE A 39 3.88 8.38 -6.47
N PRO A 40 4.92 8.40 -7.34
CA PRO A 40 5.54 7.20 -7.90
C PRO A 40 6.29 6.33 -6.88
N GLN A 41 6.51 6.84 -5.66
CA GLN A 41 7.08 6.07 -4.55
C GLN A 41 6.15 4.98 -4.01
N PHE A 42 4.84 5.08 -4.24
CA PHE A 42 3.88 4.07 -3.84
C PHE A 42 3.59 3.16 -5.05
N PRO A 43 3.86 1.84 -4.98
CA PRO A 43 3.54 0.94 -6.07
C PRO A 43 2.04 0.98 -6.37
N ALA A 44 1.70 1.18 -7.64
CA ALA A 44 0.33 1.10 -8.12
C ALA A 44 -0.07 -0.35 -8.35
N ILE A 45 -1.15 -0.78 -7.71
CA ILE A 45 -1.69 -2.13 -7.76
C ILE A 45 -3.13 -2.05 -8.25
N HIS A 46 -3.49 -2.98 -9.14
CA HIS A 46 -4.83 -3.05 -9.70
C HIS A 46 -5.48 -4.40 -9.43
N GLY A 47 -6.69 -4.36 -8.85
CA GLY A 47 -7.47 -5.54 -8.50
C GLY A 47 -7.04 -6.24 -7.19
N TYR A 48 -8.02 -6.89 -6.56
CA TYR A 48 -7.87 -7.46 -5.22
C TYR A 48 -6.88 -8.62 -5.13
N ASP A 49 -6.75 -9.42 -6.18
CA ASP A 49 -5.79 -10.53 -6.20
C ASP A 49 -4.36 -9.99 -6.13
N ALA A 50 -4.05 -8.95 -6.92
CA ALA A 50 -2.74 -8.31 -6.88
C ALA A 50 -2.49 -7.59 -5.54
N LEU A 51 -3.52 -7.00 -4.93
CA LEU A 51 -3.41 -6.41 -3.59
C LEU A 51 -3.10 -7.47 -2.53
N LYS A 52 -3.77 -8.62 -2.59
CA LYS A 52 -3.51 -9.75 -1.69
C LYS A 52 -2.05 -10.21 -1.82
N GLU A 53 -1.57 -10.43 -3.03
CA GLU A 53 -0.18 -10.83 -3.28
C GLU A 53 0.82 -9.79 -2.77
N ALA A 54 0.54 -8.50 -2.96
CA ALA A 54 1.40 -7.44 -2.44
C ALA A 54 1.47 -7.45 -0.91
N ILE A 55 0.34 -7.61 -0.22
CA ILE A 55 0.29 -7.72 1.25
C ILE A 55 1.08 -8.96 1.74
N ILE A 56 0.95 -10.09 1.05
CA ILE A 56 1.70 -11.31 1.38
C ILE A 56 3.20 -11.08 1.19
N SER A 57 3.60 -10.46 0.07
CA SER A 57 5.01 -10.24 -0.28
C SER A 57 5.79 -9.38 0.73
N VAL A 58 5.12 -8.43 1.39
CA VAL A 58 5.73 -7.54 2.40
C VAL A 58 5.46 -7.99 3.85
N SER A 59 4.65 -9.04 4.03
CA SER A 59 4.38 -9.58 5.34
C SER A 59 5.58 -10.36 5.88
N GLN A 60 5.93 -10.11 7.15
CA GLN A 60 6.94 -10.92 7.85
C GLN A 60 6.45 -12.30 8.28
N ARG A 61 5.14 -12.55 8.14
CA ARG A 61 4.52 -13.82 8.46
C ARG A 61 4.45 -14.67 7.20
N GLN A 62 4.60 -15.98 7.37
CA GLN A 62 4.27 -16.94 6.33
C GLN A 62 2.74 -17.02 6.20
N ILE A 63 2.20 -16.35 5.19
CA ILE A 63 0.76 -16.37 4.87
C ILE A 63 0.58 -17.39 3.73
N PRO A 64 -0.25 -18.44 3.90
CA PRO A 64 -0.60 -19.34 2.80
C PRO A 64 -1.36 -18.61 1.69
N GLU A 65 -1.14 -19.03 0.44
CA GLU A 65 -1.94 -18.60 -0.72
C GLU A 65 -3.42 -18.99 -0.58
#